data_AF-A0A7X8JJN1-F1
#
_entry.id   AF-A0A7X8JJN1-F1
#
_cell.length_a   1.000
_cell.length_b   1.000
_cell.length_c   1.000
_cell.angle_alpha   90.00
_cell.angle_beta   90.00
_cell.angle_gamma   90.00
#
_symmetry.space_group_name_H-M   'P 1'
#
loop_
_entity.id
_entity.type
_entity.pdbx_description
1 polymer ?
#
loop_
_entity_poly.entity_id
_entity_poly.type
_entity_poly.pdbx_seq_one_letter_code
_entity_poly.pdbx_strand_id
1 'polypeptide(L)'
;MKLEGRVFRANLLLRQATVERPDTDASFVSQLEKCLIELCHELDVPIPLWLTKNTREFARFHQTLFFADQFTEKVRFDRFQIHWIA
;
A
#
# COMPACT_ATOMS: atom_id res chain seq x y z
N MET A 1 14.37 0.37 -2.05
CA MET A 1 12.97 0.08 -2.46
C MET A 1 12.16 1.36 -2.40
N LYS A 2 11.45 1.71 -3.48
CA LYS A 2 10.52 2.84 -3.50
C LYS A 2 9.09 2.33 -3.64
N LEU A 3 8.20 2.79 -2.77
CA LEU A 3 6.80 2.36 -2.73
C LEU A 3 5.91 3.60 -2.72
N GLU A 4 4.95 3.64 -3.63
CA GLU A 4 3.96 4.69 -3.73
C GLU A 4 2.60 4.16 -3.25
N GLY A 5 1.92 4.93 -2.42
CA GLY A 5 0.57 4.67 -1.95
C GLY A 5 -0.38 5.76 -2.43
N ARG A 6 -1.52 5.38 -2.99
CA ARG A 6 -2.55 6.29 -3.49
C ARG A 6 -3.93 5.90 -2.99
N VAL A 7 -4.63 6.83 -2.37
CA VAL A 7 -5.97 6.63 -1.80
C VAL A 7 -6.98 7.33 -2.68
N PHE A 8 -7.98 6.59 -3.14
CA PHE A 8 -9.04 7.11 -4.00
C PHE A 8 -10.41 6.97 -3.35
N ARG A 9 -11.26 7.96 -3.61
CA ARG A 9 -12.70 7.89 -3.39
C ARG A 9 -13.39 8.10 -4.74
N ALA A 10 -14.12 7.11 -5.21
CA ALA A 10 -14.69 7.01 -6.55
C ALA A 10 -13.64 7.26 -7.66
N ASN A 11 -13.66 8.45 -8.26
CA ASN A 11 -12.73 8.89 -9.31
C ASN A 11 -11.75 9.97 -8.82
N LEU A 12 -11.83 10.38 -7.56
CA LEU A 12 -10.99 11.42 -6.97
C LEU A 12 -9.82 10.78 -6.21
N LEU A 13 -8.61 11.23 -6.52
CA LEU A 13 -7.44 10.95 -5.70
C LEU A 13 -7.52 11.83 -4.45
N LEU A 14 -7.68 11.21 -3.27
CA LEU A 14 -7.74 11.94 -2.00
C LEU A 14 -6.35 12.29 -1.51
N ARG A 15 -5.45 11.30 -1.49
CA ARG A 15 -4.11 11.42 -0.95
C ARG A 15 -3.15 10.50 -1.70
N GLN A 16 -1.90 10.91 -1.78
CA GLN A 16 -0.80 10.10 -2.28
C GLN A 16 0.43 10.36 -1.43
N ALA A 17 1.23 9.32 -1.23
CA ALA A 17 2.49 9.37 -0.51
C ALA A 17 3.48 8.44 -1.20
N THR A 18 4.75 8.73 -1.07
CA THR A 18 5.82 7.91 -1.63
C THR A 18 6.91 7.78 -0.59
N VAL A 19 7.18 6.54 -0.21
CA VAL A 19 8.24 6.20 0.73
C VAL A 19 9.39 5.57 -0.04
N GLU A 20 10.60 5.96 0.32
CA GLU A 20 11.82 5.40 -0.24
C GLU A 20 12.68 4.87 0.89
N ARG A 21 13.10 3.62 0.75
CA ARG A 21 14.02 3.00 1.69
C ARG A 21 15.28 2.50 1.00
N PRO A 22 16.45 3.07 1.33
CA PRO A 22 17.73 2.63 0.78
C PRO A 22 18.29 1.36 1.45
N ASP A 23 17.81 1.02 2.65
CA ASP A 23 18.35 -0.07 3.46
C ASP A 23 18.14 -1.45 2.83
N THR A 24 19.23 -2.13 2.48
CA THR A 24 19.28 -3.36 1.66
C THR A 24 19.49 -4.64 2.49
N ASP A 25 19.62 -4.54 3.81
CA ASP A 25 19.96 -5.68 4.68
C ASP A 25 18.75 -6.55 5.09
N ALA A 26 17.53 -6.11 4.75
CA ALA A 26 16.30 -6.83 5.10
C ALA A 26 15.69 -7.56 3.88
N SER A 27 15.00 -8.68 4.14
CA SER A 27 14.21 -9.39 3.13
C SER A 27 13.19 -8.46 2.45
N PHE A 28 12.96 -8.65 1.16
CA PHE A 28 12.02 -7.87 0.36
C PHE A 28 10.63 -7.75 1.02
N VAL A 29 10.14 -8.84 1.62
CA VAL A 29 8.86 -8.86 2.33
C VAL A 29 8.89 -7.94 3.54
N SER A 30 9.95 -8.00 4.35
CA SER A 30 10.10 -7.12 5.52
C SER A 30 10.30 -5.65 5.14
N GLN A 31 10.96 -5.37 4.01
CA GLN A 31 11.04 -4.00 3.48
C GLN A 31 9.66 -3.50 3.05
N LEU A 32 8.92 -4.32 2.29
CA LEU A 32 7.58 -4.02 1.81
C LEU A 32 6.60 -3.76 2.95
N GLU A 33 6.54 -4.64 3.96
CA GLU A 33 5.69 -4.45 5.15
C GLU A 33 5.98 -3.13 5.84
N LYS A 34 7.25 -2.84 6.10
CA LYS A 34 7.61 -1.61 6.80
C LYS A 34 7.35 -0.36 5.94
N CYS A 35 7.53 -0.41 4.62
CA CYS A 35 7.17 0.69 3.71
C CYS A 35 5.64 0.87 3.65
N LEU A 36 4.88 -0.22 3.65
CA LEU A 36 3.42 -0.19 3.70
C LEU A 36 2.93 0.48 4.98
N ILE A 37 3.48 0.11 6.14
CA ILE A 37 3.14 0.71 7.44
C ILE A 37 3.42 2.22 7.42
N GLU A 38 4.59 2.62 6.92
CA GLU A 38 4.98 4.03 6.80
C GLU A 38 4.03 4.81 5.88
N LEU A 39 3.68 4.25 4.71
CA LEU A 39 2.67 4.84 3.82
C LEU A 39 1.31 4.98 4.50
N CYS A 40 0.87 3.96 5.24
CA CYS A 40 -0.41 4.00 5.94
C CYS A 40 -0.42 5.12 6.98
N HIS A 41 0.70 5.29 7.71
CA HIS A 41 0.90 6.39 8.65
C HIS A 41 0.89 7.76 7.96
N GLU A 42 1.60 7.95 6.85
CA GLU A 42 1.63 9.22 6.12
C GLU A 42 0.27 9.59 5.53
N LEU A 43 -0.47 8.59 5.05
CA LEU A 43 -1.76 8.79 4.40
C LEU A 43 -2.92 8.92 5.40
N ASP A 44 -2.67 8.71 6.70
CA ASP A 44 -3.68 8.64 7.76
C ASP A 44 -4.76 7.59 7.46
N VAL A 45 -4.31 6.39 7.06
CA VAL A 45 -5.19 5.25 6.74
C VAL A 45 -4.85 4.03 7.60
N PRO A 46 -5.84 3.21 7.97
CA PRO A 46 -5.58 1.96 8.69
C PRO A 46 -4.80 0.97 7.82
N ILE A 47 -4.12 0.02 8.45
CA ILE A 47 -3.35 -1.00 7.76
C ILE A 47 -4.33 -2.02 7.13
N PRO A 48 -4.27 -2.28 5.81
CA PRO A 48 -5.15 -3.25 5.18
C PRO A 48 -4.78 -4.68 5.55
N LEU A 49 -5.78 -5.57 5.50
CA LEU A 49 -5.57 -7.01 5.54
C LEU A 49 -4.90 -7.47 4.24
N TRP A 50 -3.69 -8.02 4.39
CA TRP A 50 -2.93 -8.58 3.29
C TRP A 50 -3.47 -9.98 2.94
N LEU A 51 -4.13 -10.11 1.79
CA LEU A 51 -4.67 -11.38 1.32
C LEU A 51 -3.72 -12.05 0.32
N THR A 52 -3.88 -13.35 0.12
CA THR A 52 -3.09 -14.13 -0.85
C THR A 52 -3.20 -13.58 -2.28
N LYS A 53 -4.34 -12.97 -2.62
CA LYS A 53 -4.53 -12.28 -3.90
C LYS A 53 -3.56 -11.11 -4.06
N ASN A 54 -3.37 -10.32 -3.00
CA ASN A 54 -2.48 -9.16 -3.01
C ASN A 54 -1.04 -9.58 -3.30
N THR A 55 -0.57 -10.68 -2.70
CA THR A 55 0.75 -11.24 -3.00
C THR A 55 0.91 -11.60 -4.47
N ARG A 56 -0.10 -12.25 -5.09
CA ARG A 56 -0.05 -12.64 -6.51
C ARG A 56 -0.07 -11.43 -7.44
N GLU A 57 -0.89 -10.43 -7.14
CA GLU A 57 -0.97 -9.19 -7.93
C GLU A 57 0.32 -8.39 -7.82
N PHE A 58 0.85 -8.25 -6.60
CA PHE A 58 2.08 -7.52 -6.34
C PHE A 58 3.29 -8.19 -6.99
N ALA A 59 3.39 -9.52 -6.92
CA ALA A 59 4.47 -10.27 -7.59
C ALA A 59 4.41 -10.18 -9.12
N ARG A 60 3.20 -10.05 -9.71
CA ARG A 60 3.01 -10.03 -11.17
C ARG A 60 3.08 -8.64 -11.78
N PHE A 61 2.53 -7.65 -11.09
CA PHE A 61 2.32 -6.30 -11.63
C PHE A 61 3.06 -5.23 -10.85
N HIS A 62 3.78 -5.59 -9.77
CA HIS A 62 4.40 -4.62 -8.86
C HIS A 62 3.39 -3.62 -8.29
N GLN A 63 2.11 -4.01 -8.23
CA GLN A 63 1.04 -3.20 -7.68
C GLN A 63 -0.04 -4.08 -7.09
N THR A 64 -0.76 -3.56 -6.12
CA THR A 64 -1.97 -4.18 -5.61
C THR A 64 -2.94 -3.12 -5.08
N LEU A 65 -4.20 -3.52 -4.95
CA LEU A 65 -5.32 -2.67 -4.61
C LEU A 65 -6.00 -3.26 -3.37
N PHE A 66 -6.32 -2.39 -2.43
CA PHE A 66 -7.05 -2.71 -1.21
C PHE A 66 -8.37 -1.96 -1.23
N PHE A 67 -9.47 -2.70 -1.14
CA PHE A 67 -10.81 -2.11 -1.04
C PHE A 67 -11.20 -1.88 0.43
N ALA A 68 -12.22 -1.03 0.66
CA ALA A 68 -12.70 -0.73 2.00
C ALA A 68 -13.03 -1.97 2.87
N ASP A 69 -13.46 -3.07 2.25
CA ASP A 69 -13.76 -4.34 2.92
C ASP A 69 -12.51 -5.05 3.49
N GLN A 70 -11.33 -4.75 2.96
CA GLN A 70 -10.06 -5.29 3.46
C GLN A 70 -9.53 -4.55 4.69
N PHE A 71 -10.27 -3.58 5.23
CA PHE A 71 -9.87 -2.86 6.43
C PHE A 71 -10.79 -3.28 7.59
N THR A 72 -10.18 -3.50 8.75
CA THR A 72 -10.92 -3.83 9.98
C THR A 72 -11.76 -2.67 10.49
N GLU A 73 -11.46 -1.45 10.04
CA GLU A 73 -12.10 -0.21 10.46
C GLU A 73 -12.79 0.49 9.30
N LYS A 74 -13.80 1.31 9.61
CA LYS A 74 -14.51 2.10 8.60
C LYS A 74 -13.59 3.16 8.00
N VAL A 75 -13.14 2.91 6.78
CA VAL A 75 -12.35 3.85 6.00
C VAL A 75 -13.24 4.87 5.28
N ARG A 76 -12.69 6.07 5.07
CA ARG A 76 -13.35 7.16 4.33
C ARG A 76 -13.05 7.15 2.83
N PHE A 77 -12.47 6.07 2.30
CA PHE A 77 -12.05 5.93 0.91
C PHE A 77 -12.55 4.61 0.33
N ASP A 78 -12.58 4.51 -0.99
CA ASP A 78 -13.11 3.33 -1.69
C ASP A 78 -12.00 2.32 -2.01
N ARG A 79 -10.82 2.83 -2.41
CA ARG A 79 -9.66 1.99 -2.70
C ARG A 79 -8.35 2.66 -2.28
N PHE A 80 -7.45 1.85 -1.75
CA PHE A 80 -6.06 2.19 -1.50
C PHE A 80 -5.19 1.35 -2.43
N GLN A 81 -4.43 2.01 -3.30
CA GLN A 81 -3.53 1.38 -4.24
C GLN A 81 -2.11 1.51 -3.73
N ILE A 82 -1.33 0.45 -3.82
CA ILE A 82 0.12 0.53 -3.66
C ILE A 82 0.81 0.10 -4.95
N HIS A 83 1.91 0.78 -5.27
CA HIS A 83 2.73 0.50 -6.43
C HIS A 83 4.21 0.57 -6.07
N TRP A 84 4.94 -0.49 -6.39
CA TRP A 84 6.38 -0.48 -6.29
C TRP A 84 6.98 0.21 -7.51
N ILE A 85 7.79 1.22 -7.24
CA ILE A 85 8.51 1.97 -8.26
C ILE A 85 9.95 1.45 -8.28
N ALA A 86 10.34 0.89 -9.43
CA ALA A 86 11.69 0.41 -9.69
C ALA A 86 12.64 1.57 -10.02
#